data_AF-A0A350FXZ7-F1
#
_entry.id   AF-A0A350FXZ7-F1
#
_cell.length_a   1.000
_cell.length_b   1.000
_cell.length_c   1.000
_cell.angle_alpha   90.00
_cell.angle_beta   90.00
_cell.angle_gamma   90.00
#
_symmetry.space_group_name_H-M   'P 1'
#
loop_
_entity.id
_entity.type
_entity.pdbx_description
1 polymer ?
#
loop_
_entity_poly.entity_id
_entity_poly.type
_entity_poly.pdbx_seq_one_letter_code
_entity_poly.pdbx_strand_id
1 'polypeptide(L)'
;MEYTLSLALLDYLPVLFTASGLIAITRMIAHIDSSQGMVAHIGTILTISGGFFKATWKLFMALSNGSLNITWMDDGLFVFMAPGYTLLGWSVWQTVRNVRGKKPFHPWHIPLAMTILMFAISGYLLVSRPESPAWERVLLSVMVLATIITGIFLIIFSFRQKLYSAGWLFIFNLFCILILNGLARMEDQTIALQWIEEGINAVSWLAFAIAANRVYKFTRANFGVDPETLRAVSTAR
;
A
#
# COMPACT_ATOMS: atom_id res chain seq x y z
N MET A 1 15.71 -10.65 20.60
CA MET A 1 14.74 -11.67 20.14
C MET A 1 15.43 -12.56 19.13
N GLU A 2 15.31 -13.87 19.26
CA GLU A 2 15.81 -14.81 18.25
C GLU A 2 14.83 -14.83 17.07
N TYR A 3 15.19 -14.19 15.95
CA TYR A 3 14.47 -14.35 14.69
C TYR A 3 14.91 -15.67 14.05
N THR A 4 13.96 -16.56 13.77
CA THR A 4 14.29 -17.78 13.02
C THR A 4 14.46 -17.45 11.54
N LEU A 5 15.38 -18.14 10.88
CA LEU A 5 15.58 -18.00 9.43
C LEU A 5 14.28 -18.26 8.65
N SER A 6 13.49 -19.24 9.09
CA SER A 6 12.20 -19.58 8.48
C SER A 6 11.19 -18.45 8.56
N LEU A 7 11.13 -17.73 9.69
CA LEU A 7 10.24 -16.59 9.86
C LEU A 7 10.69 -15.41 9.00
N ALA A 8 11.99 -15.12 8.96
CA ALA A 8 12.53 -14.07 8.10
C ALA A 8 12.31 -14.31 6.60
N LEU A 9 12.27 -15.58 6.17
CA LEU A 9 11.91 -15.93 4.79
C LEU A 9 10.40 -15.78 4.54
N LEU A 10 9.56 -16.09 5.52
CA LEU A 10 8.11 -15.94 5.41
C LEU A 10 7.70 -14.48 5.16
N ASP A 11 8.42 -13.53 5.75
CA ASP A 11 8.26 -12.08 5.57
C ASP A 11 8.35 -11.61 4.11
N TYR A 12 9.01 -12.36 3.22
CA TYR A 12 9.04 -12.02 1.80
C TYR A 12 7.71 -12.32 1.08
N LEU A 13 6.90 -13.26 1.58
CA LEU A 13 5.60 -13.58 0.97
C LEU A 13 4.64 -12.38 0.92
N PRO A 14 4.34 -11.68 2.05
CA PRO A 14 3.49 -10.50 1.99
C PRO A 14 4.08 -9.43 1.06
N VAL A 15 5.40 -9.21 1.04
CA VAL A 15 6.05 -8.25 0.12
C VAL A 15 5.78 -8.60 -1.35
N LEU A 16 5.92 -9.87 -1.73
CA LEU A 16 5.65 -10.34 -3.10
C LEU A 16 4.16 -10.21 -3.48
N PHE A 17 3.26 -10.53 -2.55
CA PHE A 17 1.83 -10.40 -2.78
C PHE A 17 1.39 -8.93 -2.86
N THR A 18 1.89 -8.07 -1.97
CA THR A 18 1.72 -6.61 -2.06
C THR A 18 2.22 -6.09 -3.40
N ALA A 19 3.41 -6.49 -3.84
CA ALA A 19 3.95 -6.08 -5.13
C ALA A 19 3.02 -6.48 -6.29
N SER A 20 2.58 -7.73 -6.33
CA SER A 20 1.63 -8.22 -7.34
C SER A 20 0.33 -7.40 -7.36
N GLY A 21 -0.25 -7.14 -6.18
CA GLY A 21 -1.47 -6.36 -6.06
C GLY A 21 -1.29 -4.91 -6.47
N LEU A 22 -0.26 -4.23 -5.99
CA LEU A 22 0.00 -2.82 -6.30
C LEU A 22 0.36 -2.61 -7.77
N ILE A 23 1.10 -3.53 -8.40
CA ILE A 23 1.36 -3.48 -9.84
C ILE A 23 0.04 -3.59 -10.62
N ALA A 24 -0.88 -4.47 -10.21
CA ALA A 24 -2.19 -4.58 -10.85
C ALA A 24 -3.01 -3.29 -10.70
N ILE A 25 -3.04 -2.69 -9.51
CA ILE A 25 -3.72 -1.40 -9.27
C ILE A 25 -3.08 -0.28 -10.08
N THR A 26 -1.76 -0.19 -10.15
CA THR A 26 -1.07 0.82 -10.95
C THR A 26 -1.37 0.67 -12.43
N ARG A 27 -1.39 -0.56 -12.95
CA ARG A 27 -1.80 -0.81 -14.34
C ARG A 27 -3.25 -0.44 -14.60
N MET A 28 -4.14 -0.70 -13.64
CA MET A 28 -5.54 -0.27 -13.70
C MET A 28 -5.65 1.26 -13.79
N ILE A 29 -4.93 1.98 -12.93
CA ILE A 29 -4.90 3.45 -12.91
C ILE A 29 -4.36 3.98 -14.24
N ALA A 30 -3.19 3.49 -14.67
CA ALA A 30 -2.53 3.95 -15.90
C ALA A 30 -3.37 3.72 -17.16
N HIS A 31 -4.22 2.69 -17.14
CA HIS A 31 -5.14 2.41 -18.25
C HIS A 31 -6.31 3.40 -18.33
N ILE A 32 -6.77 3.92 -17.19
CA ILE A 32 -7.84 4.94 -17.13
C ILE A 32 -7.27 6.36 -17.32
N ASP A 33 -6.15 6.64 -16.65
CA ASP A 33 -5.49 7.94 -16.64
C ASP A 33 -3.97 7.72 -16.56
N SER A 34 -3.28 7.90 -17.68
CA SER A 34 -1.84 7.70 -17.79
C SER A 34 -1.03 8.63 -16.88
N SER A 35 -1.54 9.85 -16.65
CA SER A 35 -0.88 10.82 -15.79
C SER A 35 -0.94 10.41 -14.32
N GLN A 36 -2.08 9.89 -13.86
CA GLN A 36 -2.20 9.30 -12.52
C GLN A 36 -1.45 7.97 -12.42
N GLY A 37 -1.33 7.23 -13.53
CA GLY A 37 -0.56 6.00 -13.62
C GLY A 37 0.90 6.20 -13.23
N MET A 38 1.51 7.31 -13.65
CA MET A 38 2.89 7.66 -13.27
C MET A 38 3.04 7.89 -11.76
N VAL A 39 2.10 8.63 -11.15
CA VAL A 39 2.09 8.87 -9.69
C VAL A 39 1.94 7.54 -8.93
N ALA A 40 1.01 6.70 -9.35
CA ALA A 40 0.78 5.38 -8.76
C ALA A 40 1.99 4.46 -8.92
N HIS A 41 2.72 4.55 -10.03
CA HIS A 41 3.92 3.77 -10.27
C HIS A 41 5.05 4.13 -9.30
N ILE A 42 5.32 5.42 -9.11
CA ILE A 42 6.29 5.87 -8.08
C ILE A 42 5.83 5.40 -6.69
N GLY A 43 4.54 5.57 -6.38
CA GLY A 43 3.99 5.09 -5.12
C GLY A 43 4.18 3.60 -4.88
N THR A 44 3.97 2.79 -5.93
CA THR A 44 4.17 1.34 -5.92
C THR A 44 5.63 0.97 -5.65
N ILE A 45 6.57 1.62 -6.35
CA ILE A 45 8.01 1.36 -6.16
C ILE A 45 8.39 1.66 -4.71
N LEU A 46 8.01 2.84 -4.20
CA LEU A 46 8.31 3.23 -2.81
C LEU A 46 7.73 2.22 -1.81
N THR A 47 6.46 1.84 -1.96
CA THR A 47 5.84 0.88 -1.03
C THR A 47 6.51 -0.49 -1.05
N ILE A 48 6.84 -1.01 -2.24
CA ILE A 48 7.53 -2.31 -2.37
C ILE A 48 8.94 -2.22 -1.77
N SER A 49 9.67 -1.13 -2.02
CA SER A 49 11.02 -0.92 -1.48
C SER A 49 11.02 -0.92 0.05
N GLY A 50 10.05 -0.26 0.70
CA GLY A 50 9.95 -0.26 2.16
C GLY A 50 9.75 -1.66 2.74
N GLY A 51 8.80 -2.43 2.20
CA GLY A 51 8.57 -3.81 2.65
C GLY A 51 9.77 -4.73 2.40
N PHE A 52 10.41 -4.57 1.24
CA PHE A 52 11.62 -5.33 0.88
C PHE A 52 12.79 -5.05 1.82
N PHE A 53 13.05 -3.79 2.17
CA PHE A 53 14.12 -3.44 3.09
C PHE A 53 13.89 -4.00 4.49
N LYS A 54 12.64 -3.97 4.99
CA LYS A 54 12.29 -4.57 6.29
C LYS A 54 12.46 -6.08 6.32
N ALA A 55 12.00 -6.79 5.27
CA ALA A 55 12.20 -8.24 5.16
C ALA A 55 13.70 -8.59 5.10
N THR A 56 14.47 -7.79 4.35
CA THR A 56 15.93 -7.96 4.24
C THR A 56 16.65 -7.68 5.57
N TRP A 57 16.21 -6.67 6.32
CA TRP A 57 16.72 -6.40 7.66
C TRP A 57 16.47 -7.58 8.61
N LYS A 58 15.25 -8.13 8.64
CA LYS A 58 14.92 -9.33 9.44
C LYS A 58 15.78 -10.53 9.03
N LEU A 59 16.06 -10.70 7.74
CA LEU A 59 16.95 -11.74 7.24
C LEU A 59 18.39 -11.57 7.76
N PHE A 60 18.94 -10.36 7.72
CA PHE A 60 20.28 -10.10 8.28
C PHE A 60 20.32 -10.31 9.80
N MET A 61 19.28 -9.89 10.52
CA MET A 61 19.15 -10.16 11.95
C MET A 61 19.13 -11.66 12.23
N ALA A 62 18.38 -12.45 11.45
CA ALA A 62 18.32 -13.90 11.61
C ALA A 62 19.65 -14.60 11.27
N LEU A 63 20.30 -14.23 10.15
CA LEU A 63 21.56 -14.84 9.71
C LEU A 63 22.74 -14.53 10.63
N SER A 64 22.70 -13.38 11.30
CA SER A 64 23.78 -12.90 12.16
C SER A 64 23.53 -13.21 13.65
N ASN A 65 22.48 -13.98 13.98
CA ASN A 65 22.00 -14.18 15.35
C ASN A 65 21.84 -12.84 16.13
N GLY A 66 21.37 -11.81 15.43
CA GLY A 66 21.14 -10.47 15.97
C GLY A 66 22.37 -9.56 16.07
N SER A 67 23.55 -10.01 15.64
CA SER A 67 24.77 -9.19 15.72
C SER A 67 24.84 -8.07 14.66
N LEU A 68 24.20 -8.25 13.51
CA LEU A 68 24.18 -7.27 12.42
C LEU A 68 22.82 -6.55 12.38
N ASN A 69 22.69 -5.48 13.19
CA ASN A 69 21.51 -4.63 13.19
C ASN A 69 21.71 -3.38 12.30
N ILE A 70 21.16 -3.42 11.10
CA ILE A 70 21.22 -2.31 10.14
C ILE A 70 19.98 -1.43 10.28
N THR A 71 19.98 -0.54 11.28
CA THR A 71 18.80 0.24 11.71
C THR A 71 18.11 1.02 10.59
N TRP A 72 18.87 1.60 9.65
CA TRP A 72 18.27 2.37 8.54
C TRP A 72 17.35 1.54 7.64
N MET A 73 17.55 0.22 7.54
CA MET A 73 16.67 -0.67 6.77
C MET A 73 15.36 -0.93 7.51
N ASP A 74 15.43 -0.99 8.85
CA ASP A 74 14.28 -1.16 9.72
C ASP A 74 13.38 0.07 9.73
N ASP A 75 14.02 1.22 9.95
CA ASP A 75 13.42 2.57 9.96
C ASP A 75 12.93 2.98 8.56
N GLY A 76 13.63 2.51 7.53
CA GLY A 76 13.33 2.78 6.13
C GLY A 76 11.92 2.35 5.73
N LEU A 77 11.35 1.33 6.38
CA LEU A 77 9.98 0.85 6.13
C LEU A 77 8.98 2.01 6.03
N PHE A 78 8.93 2.86 7.07
CA PHE A 78 7.96 3.95 7.13
C PHE A 78 8.33 5.11 6.22
N VAL A 79 9.63 5.39 6.08
CA VAL A 79 10.17 6.44 5.20
C VAL A 79 9.76 6.18 3.75
N PHE A 80 9.75 4.93 3.30
CA PHE A 80 9.34 4.58 1.93
C PHE A 80 7.83 4.35 1.81
N MET A 81 7.20 3.61 2.72
CA MET A 81 5.78 3.22 2.56
C MET A 81 4.80 4.37 2.81
N ALA A 82 5.09 5.31 3.71
CA ALA A 82 4.19 6.43 3.99
C ALA A 82 3.95 7.33 2.77
N PRO A 83 4.99 7.83 2.05
CA PRO A 83 4.77 8.53 0.78
C PRO A 83 4.22 7.59 -0.28
N GLY A 84 4.68 6.33 -0.34
CA GLY A 84 4.22 5.35 -1.32
C GLY A 84 2.69 5.15 -1.32
N TYR A 85 2.11 4.89 -0.15
CA TYR A 85 0.65 4.78 0.00
C TYR A 85 -0.08 6.11 -0.16
N THR A 86 0.54 7.24 0.18
CA THR A 86 -0.07 8.56 -0.06
C THR A 86 -0.26 8.81 -1.55
N LEU A 87 0.79 8.53 -2.36
CA LEU A 87 0.71 8.63 -3.82
C LEU A 87 -0.35 7.66 -4.39
N LEU A 88 -0.35 6.41 -3.93
CA LEU A 88 -1.30 5.39 -4.38
C LEU A 88 -2.75 5.74 -4.04
N GLY A 89 -3.02 6.14 -2.79
CA GLY A 89 -4.36 6.50 -2.34
C GLY A 89 -4.91 7.71 -3.10
N TRP A 90 -4.05 8.70 -3.39
CA TRP A 90 -4.40 9.82 -4.24
C TRP A 90 -4.78 9.37 -5.66
N SER A 91 -3.94 8.55 -6.30
CA SER A 91 -4.18 8.09 -7.67
C SER A 91 -5.42 7.20 -7.79
N VAL A 92 -5.67 6.33 -6.81
CA VAL A 92 -6.91 5.52 -6.75
C VAL A 92 -8.13 6.45 -6.61
N TRP A 93 -8.08 7.45 -5.74
CA TRP A 93 -9.17 8.40 -5.58
C TRP A 93 -9.47 9.18 -6.87
N GLN A 94 -8.43 9.68 -7.54
CA GLN A 94 -8.56 10.37 -8.83
C GLN A 94 -9.16 9.47 -9.91
N THR A 95 -8.74 8.20 -9.94
CA THR A 95 -9.28 7.20 -10.87
C THR A 95 -10.76 6.96 -10.64
N VAL A 96 -11.18 6.79 -9.38
CA VAL A 96 -12.60 6.64 -9.02
C VAL A 96 -13.41 7.88 -9.39
N ARG A 97 -12.82 9.09 -9.29
CA ARG A 97 -13.47 10.33 -9.76
C ARG A 97 -13.62 10.37 -11.28
N ASN A 98 -12.56 10.00 -12.01
CA ASN A 98 -12.55 10.01 -13.47
C ASN A 98 -13.60 9.04 -14.03
N VAL A 99 -13.67 7.81 -13.50
CA VAL A 99 -14.70 6.82 -13.87
C VAL A 99 -16.14 7.32 -13.58
N ARG A 100 -16.31 8.26 -12.65
CA ARG A 100 -17.61 8.91 -12.35
C ARG A 100 -17.87 10.15 -13.21
N GLY A 101 -17.07 10.40 -14.24
CA GLY A 101 -17.18 11.56 -15.13
C GLY A 101 -16.82 12.89 -14.47
N LYS A 102 -16.14 12.87 -13.30
CA LYS A 102 -15.68 14.10 -12.63
C LYS A 102 -14.29 14.47 -13.13
N LYS A 103 -14.08 15.77 -13.36
CA LYS A 103 -12.76 16.29 -13.75
C LYS A 103 -11.70 15.88 -12.71
N PRO A 104 -10.59 15.24 -13.13
CA PRO A 104 -9.48 14.94 -12.24
C PRO A 104 -8.75 16.23 -11.84
N PHE A 105 -8.17 16.22 -10.65
CA PHE A 105 -7.25 17.27 -10.23
C PHE A 105 -5.84 17.02 -10.79
N HIS A 106 -4.96 18.02 -10.66
CA HIS A 106 -3.56 17.85 -11.05
C HIS A 106 -2.93 16.66 -10.30
N PRO A 107 -2.21 15.78 -11.00
CA PRO A 107 -1.66 14.53 -10.45
C PRO A 107 -0.73 14.73 -9.25
N TRP A 108 0.10 15.78 -9.26
CA TRP A 108 1.22 15.89 -8.32
C TRP A 108 0.99 16.81 -7.13
N HIS A 109 0.20 17.89 -7.26
CA HIS A 109 0.27 18.99 -6.29
C HIS A 109 -0.13 18.58 -4.87
N ILE A 110 -1.29 17.94 -4.72
CA ILE A 110 -1.81 17.54 -3.41
C ILE A 110 -0.99 16.40 -2.79
N PRO A 111 -0.69 15.28 -3.48
CA PRO A 111 0.07 14.20 -2.85
C PRO A 111 1.51 14.60 -2.53
N LEU A 112 2.12 15.47 -3.34
CA LEU A 112 3.44 16.03 -3.07
C LEU A 112 3.41 16.96 -1.84
N ALA A 113 2.43 17.86 -1.76
CA ALA A 113 2.27 18.73 -0.59
C ALA A 113 2.05 17.91 0.70
N MET A 114 1.24 16.85 0.65
CA MET A 114 1.03 15.94 1.79
C MET A 114 2.34 15.23 2.19
N THR A 115 3.12 14.78 1.21
CA THR A 115 4.40 14.10 1.45
C THR A 115 5.43 15.06 2.06
N ILE A 116 5.55 16.28 1.53
CA ILE A 116 6.42 17.32 2.08
C ILE A 116 6.02 17.66 3.52
N LEU A 117 4.72 17.88 3.77
CA LEU A 117 4.22 18.21 5.11
C LEU A 117 4.51 17.09 6.11
N MET A 118 4.25 15.84 5.72
CA MET A 118 4.54 14.66 6.54
C MET A 118 6.02 14.57 6.89
N PHE A 119 6.93 14.72 5.92
CA PHE A 119 8.37 14.68 6.17
C PHE A 119 8.85 15.88 6.98
N ALA A 120 8.28 17.07 6.79
CA ALA A 120 8.60 18.24 7.60
C ALA A 120 8.24 18.02 9.08
N ILE A 121 7.04 17.49 9.36
CA ILE A 121 6.61 17.18 10.73
C ILE A 121 7.48 16.08 11.33
N SER A 122 7.71 14.99 10.60
CA SER A 122 8.51 13.86 11.08
C SER A 122 9.97 14.28 11.32
N GLY A 123 10.58 15.01 10.39
CA GLY A 123 11.95 15.54 10.53
C GLY A 123 12.09 16.54 11.67
N TYR A 124 11.11 17.42 11.88
CA TYR A 124 11.08 18.31 13.05
C TYR A 124 11.04 17.52 14.36
N LEU A 125 10.23 16.46 14.45
CA LEU A 125 10.15 15.61 15.64
C LEU A 125 11.44 14.82 15.87
N LEU A 126 12.09 14.35 14.81
CA LEU A 126 13.37 13.66 14.88
C LEU A 126 14.47 14.57 15.48
N VAL A 127 14.52 15.84 15.07
CA VAL A 127 15.51 16.80 15.57
C VAL A 127 15.16 17.32 16.97
N SER A 128 13.88 17.59 17.24
CA SER A 128 13.44 18.17 18.52
C SER A 128 13.30 17.15 19.65
N ARG A 129 13.05 15.87 19.33
CA ARG A 129 12.82 14.78 20.29
C ARG A 129 13.43 13.46 19.78
N PRO A 130 14.76 13.37 19.64
CA PRO A 130 15.43 12.22 19.03
C PRO A 130 15.18 10.91 19.78
N GLU A 131 15.05 10.95 21.10
CA GLU A 131 14.77 9.78 21.95
C GLU A 131 13.32 9.28 21.87
N SER A 132 12.43 10.00 21.17
CA SER A 132 11.02 9.68 21.10
C SER A 132 10.67 9.01 19.77
N PRO A 133 9.89 7.90 19.77
CA PRO A 133 9.39 7.28 18.53
C PRO A 133 8.27 8.11 17.85
N ALA A 134 8.12 9.39 18.22
CA ALA A 134 7.07 10.26 17.72
C ALA A 134 7.18 10.47 16.20
N TRP A 135 8.40 10.56 15.66
CA TRP A 135 8.63 10.77 14.23
C TRP A 135 8.16 9.56 13.39
N GLU A 136 8.41 8.34 13.86
CA GLU A 136 7.93 7.08 13.25
C GLU A 136 6.42 6.98 13.33
N ARG A 137 5.84 7.29 14.51
CA ARG A 137 4.39 7.23 14.72
C ARG A 137 3.63 8.13 13.76
N VAL A 138 4.17 9.29 13.39
CA VAL A 138 3.58 10.16 12.37
C VAL A 138 3.56 9.47 11.01
N LEU A 139 4.71 8.93 10.57
CA LEU A 139 4.81 8.24 9.27
C LEU A 139 3.91 6.99 9.22
N LEU A 140 3.93 6.19 10.28
CA LEU A 140 3.03 5.04 10.48
C LEU A 140 1.56 5.45 10.40
N SER A 141 1.18 6.55 11.07
CA SER A 141 -0.21 7.03 11.05
C SER A 141 -0.66 7.41 9.65
N VAL A 142 0.18 8.15 8.92
CA VAL A 142 -0.12 8.54 7.52
C VAL A 142 -0.22 7.29 6.64
N MET A 143 0.72 6.37 6.76
CA MET A 143 0.73 5.11 6.01
C MET A 143 -0.55 4.29 6.23
N VAL A 144 -0.95 4.11 7.50
CA VAL A 144 -2.16 3.35 7.86
C VAL A 144 -3.41 4.04 7.31
N LEU A 145 -3.55 5.35 7.49
CA LEU A 145 -4.68 6.11 6.96
C LEU A 145 -4.76 6.01 5.44
N ALA A 146 -3.64 6.21 4.74
CA ALA A 146 -3.59 6.11 3.29
C ALA A 146 -3.94 4.69 2.79
N THR A 147 -3.47 3.66 3.48
CA THR A 147 -3.80 2.25 3.18
C THR A 147 -5.29 1.97 3.37
N ILE A 148 -5.88 2.42 4.48
CA ILE A 148 -7.31 2.26 4.77
C ILE A 148 -8.15 2.98 3.71
N ILE A 149 -7.83 4.24 3.40
CA ILE A 149 -8.54 5.04 2.40
C ILE A 149 -8.48 4.36 1.02
N THR A 150 -7.29 3.87 0.64
CA THR A 150 -7.10 3.13 -0.61
C THR A 150 -7.98 1.87 -0.64
N GLY A 151 -7.97 1.08 0.43
CA GLY A 151 -8.81 -0.10 0.58
C GLY A 151 -10.30 0.22 0.44
N ILE A 152 -10.79 1.26 1.13
CA ILE A 152 -12.18 1.72 1.04
C ILE A 152 -12.56 2.08 -0.40
N PHE A 153 -11.71 2.82 -1.12
CA PHE A 153 -12.01 3.17 -2.51
C PHE A 153 -12.04 1.94 -3.42
N LEU A 154 -11.15 0.97 -3.24
CA LEU A 154 -11.15 -0.28 -4.00
C LEU A 154 -12.36 -1.16 -3.69
N ILE A 155 -12.79 -1.20 -2.43
CA ILE A 155 -14.02 -1.87 -1.98
C ILE A 155 -15.24 -1.24 -2.68
N ILE A 156 -15.37 0.09 -2.57
CA ILE A 156 -16.48 0.83 -3.19
C ILE A 156 -16.47 0.62 -4.70
N PHE A 157 -15.30 0.70 -5.35
CA PHE A 157 -15.17 0.45 -6.78
C PHE A 157 -15.64 -0.95 -7.14
N SER A 158 -15.16 -1.98 -6.42
CA SER A 158 -15.51 -3.37 -6.68
C SER A 158 -17.01 -3.64 -6.59
N PHE A 159 -17.67 -3.16 -5.53
CA PHE A 159 -19.12 -3.34 -5.36
C PHE A 159 -19.94 -2.56 -6.39
N ARG A 160 -19.53 -1.33 -6.73
CA ARG A 160 -20.20 -0.53 -7.77
C ARG A 160 -20.10 -1.18 -9.14
N GLN A 161 -19.02 -1.89 -9.42
CA GLN A 161 -18.82 -2.63 -10.66
C GLN A 161 -19.33 -4.09 -10.60
N LYS A 162 -20.10 -4.46 -9.57
CA LYS A 162 -20.65 -5.81 -9.35
C LYS A 162 -19.57 -6.92 -9.23
N LEU A 163 -18.33 -6.55 -8.90
CA LEU A 163 -17.23 -7.47 -8.60
C LEU A 163 -17.25 -7.89 -7.13
N TYR A 164 -18.34 -8.52 -6.68
CA TYR A 164 -18.57 -8.86 -5.27
C TYR A 164 -17.42 -9.66 -4.66
N SER A 165 -16.87 -10.60 -5.42
CA SER A 165 -15.74 -11.42 -4.95
C SER A 165 -14.48 -10.60 -4.66
N ALA A 166 -14.15 -9.60 -5.49
CA ALA A 166 -13.02 -8.70 -5.23
C ALA A 166 -13.31 -7.77 -4.05
N GLY A 167 -14.55 -7.27 -3.94
CA GLY A 167 -14.99 -6.43 -2.82
C GLY A 167 -14.82 -7.12 -1.46
N TRP A 168 -15.26 -8.38 -1.35
CA TRP A 168 -15.09 -9.16 -0.11
C TRP A 168 -13.63 -9.48 0.22
N LEU A 169 -12.80 -9.77 -0.79
CA LEU A 169 -11.36 -9.98 -0.58
C LEU A 169 -10.65 -8.71 -0.09
N PHE A 170 -11.03 -7.52 -0.57
CA PHE A 170 -10.51 -6.27 -0.03
C PHE A 170 -11.00 -5.98 1.39
N ILE A 171 -12.27 -6.28 1.71
CA ILE A 171 -12.78 -6.19 3.09
C ILE A 171 -11.96 -7.09 4.02
N PHE A 172 -11.74 -8.34 3.61
CA PHE A 172 -10.94 -9.30 4.36
C PHE A 172 -9.51 -8.78 4.59
N ASN A 173 -8.85 -8.29 3.54
CA ASN A 173 -7.51 -7.68 3.66
C ASN A 173 -7.50 -6.51 4.65
N LEU A 174 -8.46 -5.58 4.53
CA LEU A 174 -8.56 -4.43 5.43
C LEU A 174 -8.78 -4.85 6.89
N PHE A 175 -9.63 -5.85 7.11
CA PHE A 175 -9.88 -6.41 8.44
C PHE A 175 -8.60 -7.03 9.03
N CYS A 176 -7.87 -7.84 8.27
CA CYS A 176 -6.59 -8.41 8.71
C CYS A 176 -5.54 -7.33 9.01
N ILE A 177 -5.45 -6.26 8.22
CA ILE A 177 -4.54 -5.12 8.47
C ILE A 177 -4.85 -4.46 9.83
N LEU A 178 -6.14 -4.30 10.17
CA LEU A 178 -6.54 -3.74 11.46
C LEU A 178 -6.18 -4.67 12.63
N ILE A 179 -6.34 -5.98 12.47
CA ILE A 179 -5.90 -6.97 13.45
C ILE A 179 -4.39 -6.87 13.66
N LEU A 180 -3.60 -6.87 12.58
CA LEU A 180 -2.14 -6.76 12.63
C LEU A 180 -1.67 -5.49 13.34
N ASN A 181 -2.34 -4.36 13.10
CA ASN A 181 -2.01 -3.11 13.80
C ASN A 181 -2.26 -3.19 15.31
N GLY A 182 -3.26 -3.99 15.73
CA GLY A 182 -3.53 -4.27 17.14
C GLY A 182 -2.47 -5.20 17.75
N LEU A 183 -2.14 -6.30 17.06
CA LEU A 183 -1.14 -7.28 17.53
C LEU A 183 0.25 -6.66 17.67
N ALA A 184 0.65 -5.81 16.72
CA ALA A 184 1.94 -5.12 16.71
C ALA A 184 2.17 -4.17 17.91
N ARG A 185 1.14 -3.88 18.72
CA ARG A 185 1.24 -3.04 19.92
C ARG A 185 1.34 -3.84 21.22
N MET A 186 1.29 -5.17 21.16
CA MET A 186 1.47 -6.02 22.33
C MET A 186 2.93 -6.01 22.79
N GLU A 187 3.16 -5.90 24.09
CA GLU A 187 4.50 -5.80 24.69
C GLU A 187 5.30 -7.12 24.57
N ASP A 188 4.62 -8.27 24.62
CA ASP A 188 5.23 -9.61 24.53
C ASP A 188 5.17 -10.21 23.12
N GLN A 189 6.20 -9.93 22.32
CA GLN A 189 6.38 -10.47 20.98
C GLN A 189 7.01 -11.87 21.00
N THR A 190 6.22 -12.87 21.43
CA THR A 190 6.65 -14.28 21.43
C THR A 190 6.83 -14.82 20.00
N ILE A 191 7.67 -15.85 19.83
CA ILE A 191 7.87 -16.50 18.52
C ILE A 191 6.54 -17.01 17.94
N ALA A 192 5.66 -17.57 18.77
CA ALA A 192 4.35 -18.05 18.33
C ALA A 192 3.46 -16.90 17.83
N LEU A 193 3.48 -15.75 18.50
CA LEU A 193 2.75 -14.56 18.06
C LEU A 193 3.29 -14.05 16.72
N GLN A 194 4.60 -14.04 16.52
CA GLN A 194 5.20 -13.63 15.26
C GLN A 194 4.79 -14.54 14.09
N TRP A 195 4.72 -15.86 14.29
CA TRP A 195 4.19 -16.78 13.28
C TRP A 195 2.74 -16.50 12.92
N ILE A 196 1.92 -16.13 13.91
CA ILE A 196 0.52 -15.73 13.70
C ILE A 196 0.46 -14.42 12.91
N GLU A 197 1.24 -13.41 13.31
CA GLU A 197 1.30 -12.12 12.64
C GLU A 197 1.72 -12.29 11.17
N GLU A 198 2.84 -12.97 10.89
CA GLU A 198 3.31 -13.16 9.51
C GLU A 198 2.38 -14.05 8.68
N GLY A 199 1.73 -15.05 9.30
CA GLY A 199 0.69 -15.85 8.65
C GLY A 199 -0.52 -15.02 8.22
N ILE A 200 -1.05 -14.19 9.14
CA ILE A 200 -2.16 -13.27 8.84
C ILE A 200 -1.73 -12.28 7.76
N ASN A 201 -0.51 -11.74 7.85
CA ASN A 201 0.04 -10.78 6.90
C ASN A 201 0.13 -11.37 5.49
N ALA A 202 0.72 -12.57 5.35
CA ALA A 202 0.83 -13.25 4.07
C ALA A 202 -0.54 -13.55 3.44
N VAL A 203 -1.49 -14.10 4.20
CA VAL A 203 -2.83 -14.43 3.70
C VAL A 203 -3.62 -13.17 3.33
N SER A 204 -3.49 -12.10 4.14
CA SER A 204 -4.11 -10.80 3.88
C SER A 204 -3.65 -10.20 2.56
N TRP A 205 -2.33 -10.14 2.32
CA TRP A 205 -1.79 -9.58 1.10
C TRP A 205 -2.02 -10.46 -0.12
N LEU A 206 -2.10 -11.78 0.05
CA LEU A 206 -2.54 -12.70 -1.01
C LEU A 206 -3.97 -12.39 -1.45
N ALA A 207 -4.90 -12.21 -0.51
CA ALA A 207 -6.28 -11.83 -0.79
C ALA A 207 -6.35 -10.48 -1.55
N PHE A 208 -5.56 -9.49 -1.11
CA PHE A 208 -5.41 -8.21 -1.79
C PHE A 208 -4.90 -8.39 -3.23
N ALA A 209 -3.85 -9.18 -3.44
CA ALA A 209 -3.27 -9.43 -4.76
C ALA A 209 -4.28 -10.05 -5.72
N ILE A 210 -5.05 -11.04 -5.27
CA ILE A 210 -6.10 -11.68 -6.07
C ILE A 210 -7.21 -10.68 -6.41
N ALA A 211 -7.67 -9.88 -5.44
CA ALA A 211 -8.69 -8.86 -5.64
C ALA A 211 -8.24 -7.80 -6.65
N ALA A 212 -7.05 -7.24 -6.46
CA ALA A 212 -6.46 -6.22 -7.33
C ALA A 212 -6.32 -6.72 -8.78
N ASN A 213 -5.86 -7.96 -8.97
CA ASN A 213 -5.76 -8.55 -10.31
C ASN A 213 -7.14 -8.73 -10.98
N ARG A 214 -8.19 -9.09 -10.23
CA ARG A 214 -9.56 -9.17 -10.76
C ARG A 214 -10.07 -7.80 -11.19
N VAL A 215 -9.87 -6.78 -10.35
CA VAL A 215 -10.28 -5.41 -10.65
C VAL A 215 -9.53 -4.86 -11.86
N TYR A 216 -8.22 -5.12 -11.98
CA TYR A 216 -7.44 -4.74 -13.15
C TYR A 216 -7.96 -5.39 -14.43
N LYS A 217 -8.17 -6.71 -14.43
CA LYS A 217 -8.69 -7.43 -15.60
C LYS A 217 -10.06 -6.91 -16.04
N PHE A 218 -10.96 -6.67 -15.08
CA PHE A 218 -12.26 -6.08 -15.35
C PHE A 218 -12.12 -4.69 -15.94
N THR A 219 -11.26 -3.86 -15.34
CA THR A 219 -11.05 -2.49 -15.80
C THR A 219 -10.57 -2.45 -17.23
N ARG A 220 -9.54 -3.24 -17.56
CA ARG A 220 -9.01 -3.33 -18.92
C ARG A 220 -10.06 -3.77 -19.95
N ALA A 221 -11.05 -4.56 -19.55
CA ALA A 221 -12.11 -5.04 -20.44
C ALA A 221 -13.28 -4.06 -20.60
N ASN A 222 -13.50 -3.15 -19.64
CA ASN A 222 -14.72 -2.33 -19.56
C ASN A 222 -14.46 -0.82 -19.53
N PHE A 223 -13.24 -0.40 -19.22
CA PHE A 223 -12.82 0.99 -19.12
C PHE A 223 -11.52 1.13 -19.89
N GLY A 224 -11.55 1.91 -20.97
CA GLY A 224 -10.38 2.23 -21.76
C GLY A 224 -10.68 3.43 -22.65
N VAL A 225 -9.64 4.16 -23.03
CA VAL A 225 -9.74 5.26 -24.00
C VAL A 225 -9.79 4.64 -25.39
N ASP A 226 -10.91 4.02 -25.76
CA ASP A 226 -11.18 3.82 -27.18
C ASP A 226 -11.75 5.15 -27.71
N PRO A 227 -11.10 5.80 -28.70
CA PRO A 227 -11.63 7.02 -29.32
C PRO A 227 -13.06 6.85 -29.82
N GLU A 228 -13.46 5.62 -30.16
CA GLU A 228 -14.80 5.29 -30.65
C GLU A 228 -15.88 5.34 -29.55
N THR A 229 -15.58 4.93 -28.31
CA THR A 229 -16.55 5.00 -27.21
C THR A 229 -16.80 6.44 -26.76
N LEU A 230 -15.78 7.30 -26.83
CA LEU A 230 -15.94 8.74 -26.59
C LEU A 230 -16.74 9.43 -27.71
N ARG A 231 -16.56 9.00 -28.97
CA ARG A 231 -17.37 9.50 -30.10
C ARG A 231 -18.83 9.08 -29.99
N ALA A 232 -19.11 7.81 -29.70
CA ALA A 232 -20.47 7.29 -29.58
C ALA A 232 -21.29 7.97 -28.46
N VAL A 233 -20.65 8.33 -27.35
CA VAL A 233 -21.31 9.07 -26.25
C VAL A 233 -21.48 10.56 -26.58
N SER A 234 -20.61 11.13 -27.43
CA SER A 234 -20.74 12.54 -27.87
C SER A 234 -21.78 12.74 -28.97
N THR A 235 -22.03 11.73 -29.82
CA THR A 235 -23.04 11.78 -30.89
C THR A 235 -24.44 11.38 -30.43
N ALA A 236 -24.57 10.88 -29.20
CA ALA A 236 -25.84 10.51 -28.58
C ALA A 236 -26.40 11.60 -27.64
N ARG A 237 -25.85 12.82 -27.67
CA ARG A 237 -26.34 14.00 -26.94
C ARG A 237 -26.78 15.09 -27.91
#